data_AF-A0A7X9B9K4-F1
#
_entry.id   AF-A0A7X9B9K4-F1
#
_cell.length_a   1.000
_cell.length_b   1.000
_cell.length_c   1.000
_cell.angle_alpha   90.00
_cell.angle_beta   90.00
_cell.angle_gamma   90.00
#
_symmetry.space_group_name_H-M   'P 1'
#
loop_
_entity.id
_entity.type
_entity.pdbx_description
1 polymer ?
#
loop_
_entity_poly.entity_id
_entity_poly.type
_entity_poly.pdbx_seq_one_letter_code
_entity_poly.pdbx_strand_id
1 'polypeptide(L)'
;MVDSYEDMKNDMDNGAKVIGIFGEADQMIAYRYVSFPGKAKHSLGYDVGINEDELEQLCQLETTVVDPPYRGNNLQSMTLGLMIPIVTAEGYKHLACTISPYNYYSVNNIMKHNLKIKVLTKKYGTLPDNSDGLWRYILHTNLSEKTRKPVNNKIVVQMSEIEKQLELLKNGYIGYSLNHKDQSLNYIKF
;
A
#
# COMPACT_ATOMS: atom_id res chain seq x y z
N MET A 1 2.88 6.96 -11.89
CA MET A 1 3.01 8.29 -11.27
C MET A 1 4.24 8.21 -10.42
N VAL A 2 5.18 9.10 -10.68
CA VAL A 2 6.33 9.35 -9.83
C VAL A 2 5.93 10.59 -9.03
N ASP A 3 6.15 10.57 -7.72
CA ASP A 3 5.89 11.73 -6.86
C ASP A 3 6.66 12.94 -7.43
N SER A 4 6.06 14.13 -7.44
CA SER A 4 6.77 15.29 -7.96
C SER A 4 7.94 15.63 -7.03
N TYR A 5 8.95 16.33 -7.56
CA TYR A 5 10.07 16.77 -6.72
C TYR A 5 9.58 17.62 -5.53
N GLU A 6 8.60 18.50 -5.76
CA GLU A 6 8.05 19.37 -4.72
C GLU A 6 7.28 18.59 -3.66
N ASP A 7 6.49 17.58 -4.06
CA ASP A 7 5.77 16.72 -3.11
C ASP A 7 6.77 15.96 -2.22
N MET A 8 7.75 15.29 -2.84
CA MET A 8 8.76 14.55 -2.10
C MET A 8 9.60 15.47 -1.20
N LYS A 9 9.94 16.68 -1.68
CA LYS A 9 10.68 17.65 -0.87
C LYS A 9 9.85 18.08 0.34
N ASN A 10 8.59 18.44 0.13
CA ASN A 10 7.69 18.83 1.22
C ASN A 10 7.57 17.72 2.26
N ASP A 11 7.40 16.48 1.83
CA ASP A 11 7.28 15.36 2.75
C ASP A 11 8.59 15.13 3.53
N MET A 12 9.75 15.26 2.88
CA MET A 12 11.06 15.19 3.53
C MET A 12 11.25 16.29 4.57
N ASP A 13 10.83 17.53 4.28
CA ASP A 13 10.83 18.63 5.24
C ASP A 13 9.92 18.32 6.45
N ASN A 14 8.90 17.46 6.27
CA ASN A 14 7.97 16.98 7.29
C ASN A 14 8.35 15.60 7.86
N GLY A 15 9.62 15.22 7.77
CA GLY A 15 10.16 14.07 8.49
C GLY A 15 10.01 12.73 7.78
N ALA A 16 9.58 12.72 6.51
CA ALA A 16 9.55 11.53 5.68
C ALA A 16 10.92 10.82 5.62
N LYS A 17 10.89 9.53 5.31
CA LYS A 17 12.10 8.68 5.39
C LYS A 17 12.33 7.91 4.11
N VAL A 18 13.61 7.67 3.83
CA VAL A 18 14.06 6.81 2.75
C VAL A 18 15.01 5.75 3.28
N ILE A 19 14.82 4.52 2.81
CA ILE A 19 15.79 3.45 2.96
C ILE A 19 16.31 3.05 1.58
N GLY A 20 17.63 3.12 1.41
CA GLY A 20 18.33 2.68 0.22
C GLY A 20 19.04 1.35 0.44
N ILE A 21 19.07 0.51 -0.58
CA ILE A 21 19.89 -0.70 -0.63
C ILE A 21 21.02 -0.43 -1.61
N PHE A 22 22.25 -0.66 -1.15
CA PHE A 22 23.46 -0.45 -1.92
C PHE A 22 24.06 -1.80 -2.31
N GLY A 23 24.50 -1.91 -3.57
CA GLY A 23 25.21 -3.09 -4.08
C GLY A 23 26.71 -3.03 -3.78
N GLU A 24 27.45 -4.02 -4.27
CA GLU A 24 28.87 -4.19 -3.94
C GLU A 24 29.78 -3.03 -4.40
N ALA A 25 29.44 -2.34 -5.49
CA ALA A 25 30.18 -1.17 -5.97
C ALA A 25 29.59 0.16 -5.45
N ASP A 26 28.90 0.11 -4.30
CA ASP A 26 28.32 1.27 -3.60
C ASP A 26 27.27 2.06 -4.43
N GLN A 27 26.68 1.41 -5.43
CA GLN A 27 25.55 1.93 -6.19
C GLN A 27 24.23 1.60 -5.48
N MET A 28 23.30 2.56 -5.44
CA MET A 28 21.95 2.32 -4.96
C MET A 28 21.16 1.47 -5.96
N ILE A 29 20.77 0.25 -5.56
CA ILE A 29 20.06 -0.72 -6.41
C ILE A 29 18.56 -0.77 -6.13
N ALA A 30 18.12 -0.26 -4.98
CA ALA A 30 16.72 -0.12 -4.63
C ALA A 30 16.53 0.96 -3.58
N TYR A 31 15.35 1.58 -3.55
CA TYR A 31 14.94 2.41 -2.43
C TYR A 31 13.45 2.27 -2.14
N ARG A 32 13.08 2.55 -0.89
CA ARG A 32 11.70 2.84 -0.49
C ARG A 32 11.66 4.21 0.18
N TYR A 33 10.63 4.95 -0.16
CA TYR A 33 10.26 6.25 0.39
C TYR A 33 8.91 6.12 1.10
N VAL A 34 8.79 6.69 2.32
CA VAL A 34 7.54 6.74 3.11
C VAL A 34 7.31 8.15 3.64
N SER A 35 6.06 8.58 3.66
CA SER A 35 5.61 9.88 4.15
C SER A 35 4.73 9.75 5.40
N PHE A 36 4.50 10.87 6.08
CA PHE A 36 3.70 10.97 7.30
C PHE A 36 2.67 12.09 7.15
N PRO A 37 1.57 11.84 6.41
CA PRO A 37 0.66 12.91 5.98
C PRO A 37 -0.20 13.48 7.12
N GLY A 38 -0.30 12.80 8.26
CA GLY A 38 -1.18 13.18 9.36
C GLY A 38 -2.59 13.46 8.86
N LYS A 39 -3.11 14.65 9.19
CA LYS A 39 -4.43 15.14 8.76
C LYS A 39 -4.47 15.80 7.38
N ALA A 40 -3.37 15.84 6.62
CA ALA A 40 -3.34 16.44 5.30
C ALA A 40 -4.39 15.82 4.37
N LYS A 41 -4.94 16.62 3.44
CA LYS A 41 -6.01 16.20 2.53
C LYS A 41 -5.69 14.94 1.71
N HIS A 42 -4.41 14.69 1.43
CA HIS A 42 -3.95 13.55 0.65
C HIS A 42 -3.71 12.28 1.49
N SER A 43 -3.94 12.33 2.81
CA SER A 43 -3.79 11.19 3.71
C SER A 43 -4.72 10.05 3.30
N LEU A 44 -4.15 8.88 3.01
CA LEU A 44 -4.92 7.68 2.68
C LEU A 44 -5.73 7.15 3.86
N GLY A 45 -5.50 7.65 5.08
CA GLY A 45 -6.25 7.25 6.27
C GLY A 45 -7.74 7.55 6.15
N TYR A 46 -8.10 8.65 5.50
CA TYR A 46 -9.50 8.98 5.21
C TYR A 46 -10.17 7.95 4.30
N ASP A 47 -9.45 7.44 3.29
CA ASP A 47 -10.00 6.45 2.36
C ASP A 47 -10.31 5.12 3.04
N VAL A 48 -9.45 4.69 3.96
CA VAL A 48 -9.58 3.40 4.65
C VAL A 48 -10.32 3.48 5.98
N GLY A 49 -10.84 4.66 6.34
CA GLY A 49 -11.66 4.87 7.52
C GLY A 49 -10.89 4.81 8.84
N ILE A 50 -9.63 5.28 8.86
CA ILE A 50 -8.88 5.51 10.12
C ILE A 50 -9.56 6.65 10.88
N ASN A 51 -9.70 6.52 12.20
CA ASN A 51 -10.27 7.58 13.02
C ASN A 51 -9.39 8.84 12.97
N GLU A 52 -10.00 10.02 13.05
CA GLU A 52 -9.28 11.28 12.85
C GLU A 52 -8.16 11.52 13.88
N ASP A 53 -8.31 11.00 15.10
CA ASP A 53 -7.32 11.03 16.18
C ASP A 53 -6.14 10.08 15.95
N GLU A 54 -6.28 9.09 15.06
CA GLU A 54 -5.24 8.13 14.70
C GLU A 54 -4.52 8.47 13.38
N LEU A 55 -4.94 9.52 12.66
CA LEU A 55 -4.33 9.91 11.38
C LEU A 55 -2.85 10.30 11.50
N GLU A 56 -2.45 10.91 12.62
CA GLU A 56 -1.04 11.22 12.92
C GLU A 56 -0.17 9.97 13.12
N GLN A 57 -0.79 8.79 13.28
CA GLN A 57 -0.11 7.50 13.44
C GLN A 57 -0.06 6.71 12.13
N LEU A 58 -0.39 7.34 10.99
CA LEU A 58 -0.30 6.76 9.66
C LEU A 58 1.07 7.01 9.03
N CYS A 59 1.74 5.92 8.67
CA CYS A 59 2.84 5.90 7.72
C CYS A 59 2.30 5.51 6.33
N GLN A 60 2.48 6.39 5.35
CA GLN A 60 2.05 6.14 3.98
C GLN A 60 3.25 5.65 3.15
N LEU A 61 3.12 4.46 2.56
CA LEU A 61 4.14 3.88 1.69
C LEU A 61 3.95 4.47 0.30
N GLU A 62 4.83 5.39 -0.08
CA GLU A 62 4.75 6.13 -1.32
C GLU A 62 5.40 5.34 -2.46
N THR A 63 6.69 5.55 -2.69
CA THR A 63 7.41 4.99 -3.82
C THR A 63 8.37 3.88 -3.38
N THR A 64 8.43 2.81 -4.17
CA THR A 64 9.47 1.78 -4.06
C THR A 64 9.98 1.43 -5.44
N VAL A 65 11.29 1.58 -5.63
CA VAL A 65 11.95 1.34 -6.91
C VAL A 65 13.04 0.31 -6.74
N VAL A 66 13.16 -0.58 -7.73
CA VAL A 66 14.26 -1.53 -7.87
C VAL A 66 14.81 -1.42 -9.27
N ASP A 67 16.13 -1.21 -9.35
CA ASP A 67 16.90 -1.16 -10.58
C ASP A 67 16.65 -2.45 -11.41
N PRO A 68 16.28 -2.35 -12.71
CA PRO A 68 15.91 -3.51 -13.53
C PRO A 68 16.77 -4.78 -13.39
N PRO A 69 18.11 -4.72 -13.36
CA PRO A 69 18.96 -5.91 -13.22
C PRO A 69 18.78 -6.64 -11.89
N TYR A 70 18.30 -5.95 -10.85
CA TYR A 70 18.15 -6.49 -9.49
C TYR A 70 16.71 -6.89 -9.15
N ARG A 71 15.77 -6.79 -10.09
CA ARG A 71 14.38 -7.21 -9.90
C ARG A 71 14.29 -8.74 -9.70
N GLY A 72 13.27 -9.18 -8.98
CA GLY A 72 13.08 -10.59 -8.62
C GLY A 72 13.83 -11.03 -7.35
N ASN A 73 14.76 -10.23 -6.83
CA ASN A 73 15.57 -10.55 -5.64
C ASN A 73 14.91 -10.14 -4.31
N ASN A 74 13.58 -10.10 -4.22
CA ASN A 74 12.80 -9.72 -3.02
C ASN A 74 13.12 -8.33 -2.41
N LEU A 75 13.84 -7.45 -3.11
CA LEU A 75 14.29 -6.16 -2.56
C LEU A 75 13.13 -5.26 -2.08
N GLN A 76 11.98 -5.25 -2.76
CA GLN A 76 10.79 -4.49 -2.30
C GLN A 76 10.25 -5.01 -0.95
N SER A 77 10.31 -6.33 -0.73
CA SER A 77 9.90 -6.95 0.53
C SER A 77 10.88 -6.63 1.64
N MET A 78 12.18 -6.70 1.31
CA MET A 78 13.26 -6.42 2.24
C MET A 78 13.20 -4.99 2.75
N THR A 79 13.08 -4.00 1.86
CA THR A 79 12.95 -2.60 2.27
C THR A 79 11.70 -2.34 3.11
N LEU A 80 10.64 -3.17 3.01
CA LEU A 80 9.42 -2.98 3.81
C LEU A 80 9.64 -3.57 5.20
N GLY A 81 10.21 -4.78 5.25
CA GLY A 81 10.59 -5.43 6.50
C GLY A 81 11.59 -4.62 7.32
N LEU A 82 12.47 -3.84 6.67
CA LEU A 82 13.37 -2.91 7.34
C LEU A 82 12.68 -1.62 7.79
N MET A 83 11.71 -1.11 7.02
CA MET A 83 10.99 0.13 7.36
C MET A 83 9.97 -0.06 8.50
N ILE A 84 9.27 -1.20 8.53
CA ILE A 84 8.26 -1.51 9.56
C ILE A 84 8.77 -1.29 11.00
N PRO A 85 9.90 -1.87 11.44
CA PRO A 85 10.38 -1.68 12.81
C PRO A 85 10.77 -0.23 13.10
N ILE A 86 11.29 0.52 12.11
CA ILE A 86 11.65 1.94 12.27
C ILE A 86 10.39 2.75 12.59
N VAL A 87 9.37 2.67 11.74
CA VAL A 87 8.15 3.46 11.94
C VAL A 87 7.34 3.00 13.14
N THR A 88 7.37 1.70 13.46
CA THR A 88 6.71 1.18 14.68
C THR A 88 7.37 1.75 15.93
N ALA A 89 8.71 1.83 15.98
CA ALA A 89 9.45 2.39 17.11
C ALA A 89 9.17 3.89 17.31
N GLU A 90 8.83 4.60 16.24
CA GLU A 90 8.43 6.01 16.26
C GLU A 90 6.94 6.23 16.58
N GLY A 91 6.18 5.15 16.84
CA GLY A 91 4.78 5.23 17.28
C GLY A 91 3.74 5.18 16.15
N TYR A 92 4.16 4.97 14.90
CA TYR A 92 3.22 4.76 13.80
C TYR A 92 2.59 3.37 13.90
N LYS A 93 1.26 3.33 13.81
CA LYS A 93 0.46 2.10 13.95
C LYS A 93 -0.15 1.64 12.64
N HIS A 94 -0.34 2.56 11.70
CA HIS A 94 -0.99 2.25 10.44
C HIS A 94 0.00 2.33 9.29
N LEU A 95 -0.10 1.36 8.37
CA LEU A 95 0.52 1.46 7.06
C LEU A 95 -0.58 1.52 6.01
N ALA A 96 -0.45 2.44 5.05
CA ALA A 96 -1.31 2.46 3.86
C ALA A 96 -0.52 2.76 2.59
N CYS A 97 -0.99 2.29 1.45
CA CYS A 97 -0.38 2.59 0.16
C CYS A 97 -1.40 2.48 -0.97
N THR A 98 -1.10 3.08 -2.13
CA THR A 98 -1.85 2.82 -3.36
C THR A 98 -1.07 1.90 -4.31
N ILE A 99 -1.77 0.97 -4.96
CA ILE A 99 -1.15 0.09 -5.97
C ILE A 99 -2.12 -0.03 -7.15
N SER A 100 -1.60 0.02 -8.38
CA SER A 100 -2.41 -0.29 -9.56
C SER A 100 -2.92 -1.73 -9.49
N PRO A 101 -4.22 -2.00 -9.75
CA PRO A 101 -4.72 -3.38 -9.75
C PRO A 101 -4.10 -4.24 -10.86
N TYR A 102 -3.48 -3.61 -11.86
CA TYR A 102 -2.76 -4.30 -12.92
C TYR A 102 -1.31 -4.65 -12.55
N ASN A 103 -0.85 -4.25 -11.36
CA ASN A 103 0.51 -4.52 -10.87
C ASN A 103 0.52 -5.67 -9.86
N TYR A 104 0.28 -6.89 -10.38
CA TYR A 104 0.26 -8.14 -9.62
C TYR A 104 1.47 -8.29 -8.68
N TYR A 105 2.69 -7.99 -9.14
CA TYR A 105 3.91 -8.17 -8.35
C TYR A 105 3.94 -7.29 -7.11
N SER A 106 3.51 -6.03 -7.22
CA SER A 106 3.49 -5.10 -6.10
C SER A 106 2.38 -5.44 -5.11
N VAL A 107 1.20 -5.84 -5.61
CA VAL A 107 0.10 -6.32 -4.75
C VAL A 107 0.54 -7.56 -3.95
N ASN A 108 1.15 -8.54 -4.62
CA ASN A 108 1.68 -9.73 -3.96
C ASN A 108 2.73 -9.37 -2.89
N ASN A 109 3.64 -8.45 -3.21
CA ASN A 109 4.69 -8.02 -2.30
C ASN A 109 4.11 -7.41 -1.04
N ILE A 110 3.21 -6.44 -1.19
CA ILE A 110 2.62 -5.70 -0.08
C ILE A 110 1.70 -6.59 0.78
N MET A 111 0.92 -7.49 0.17
CA MET A 111 0.05 -8.39 0.92
C MET A 111 0.79 -9.40 1.80
N LYS A 112 2.02 -9.77 1.45
CA LYS A 112 2.88 -10.61 2.31
C LYS A 112 3.24 -9.94 3.63
N HIS A 113 3.20 -8.60 3.67
CA HIS A 113 3.37 -7.78 4.88
C HIS A 113 2.04 -7.46 5.57
N ASN A 114 1.01 -8.27 5.32
CA ASN A 114 -0.30 -8.18 5.97
C ASN A 114 -1.12 -6.92 5.65
N LEU A 115 -0.73 -6.12 4.64
CA LEU A 115 -1.59 -5.08 4.08
C LEU A 115 -2.72 -5.71 3.26
N LYS A 116 -3.94 -5.24 3.46
CA LYS A 116 -5.17 -5.80 2.89
C LYS A 116 -5.85 -4.76 2.01
N ILE A 117 -6.46 -5.18 0.90
CA ILE A 117 -7.23 -4.26 0.04
C ILE A 117 -8.48 -3.85 0.81
N LYS A 118 -8.57 -2.56 1.14
CA LYS A 118 -9.73 -1.95 1.80
C LYS A 118 -10.61 -1.18 0.83
N VAL A 119 -10.00 -0.60 -0.22
CA VAL A 119 -10.69 0.22 -1.22
C VAL A 119 -10.13 -0.11 -2.61
N LEU A 120 -11.00 -0.06 -3.61
CA LEU A 120 -10.66 -0.02 -5.02
C LEU A 120 -11.37 1.19 -5.61
N THR A 121 -10.63 2.16 -6.13
CA THR A 121 -11.21 3.42 -6.61
C THR A 121 -10.32 4.05 -7.68
N LYS A 122 -10.82 5.06 -8.39
CA LYS A 122 -9.98 5.91 -9.24
C LYS A 122 -9.29 6.99 -8.40
N LYS A 123 -7.99 7.19 -8.61
CA LYS A 123 -7.17 8.20 -7.94
C LYS A 123 -6.35 8.98 -8.95
N TYR A 124 -5.93 10.17 -8.53
CA TYR A 124 -5.03 11.05 -9.29
C TYR A 124 -5.62 11.52 -10.62
N GLY A 125 -6.95 11.64 -10.69
CA GLY A 125 -7.63 12.32 -11.77
C GLY A 125 -7.51 13.83 -11.60
N THR A 126 -7.69 14.54 -12.70
CA THR A 126 -7.74 16.01 -12.74
C THR A 126 -9.16 16.54 -12.60
N LEU A 127 -10.16 15.68 -12.83
CA LEU A 127 -11.57 16.02 -12.65
C LEU A 127 -11.99 15.90 -11.18
N PRO A 128 -12.97 16.70 -10.71
CA PRO A 128 -13.41 16.69 -9.31
C PRO A 128 -13.86 15.32 -8.78
N ASP A 129 -14.38 14.46 -9.66
CA ASP A 129 -14.86 13.11 -9.35
C ASP A 129 -13.82 12.01 -9.61
N ASN A 130 -12.59 12.36 -10.03
CA ASN A 130 -11.55 11.45 -10.48
C ASN A 130 -12.00 10.47 -11.58
N SER A 131 -13.00 10.82 -12.40
CA SER A 131 -13.47 9.96 -13.48
C SER A 131 -12.40 9.69 -14.53
N ASP A 132 -11.44 10.61 -14.71
CA ASP A 132 -10.23 10.48 -15.54
C ASP A 132 -9.05 9.84 -14.79
N GLY A 133 -9.22 9.52 -13.51
CA GLY A 133 -8.19 8.94 -12.67
C GLY A 133 -7.87 7.49 -13.01
N LEU A 134 -6.77 7.01 -12.43
CA LEU A 134 -6.29 5.64 -12.59
C LEU A 134 -6.88 4.75 -11.51
N TRP A 135 -7.27 3.52 -11.86
CA TRP A 135 -7.66 2.53 -10.87
C TRP A 135 -6.52 2.24 -9.90
N ARG A 136 -6.85 2.25 -8.60
CA ARG A 136 -5.94 1.96 -7.50
C ARG A 136 -6.64 1.12 -6.43
N TYR A 137 -5.96 0.08 -5.99
CA TYR A 137 -6.17 -0.44 -4.66
C TYR A 137 -5.59 0.52 -3.64
N ILE A 138 -6.30 0.71 -2.53
CA ILE A 138 -5.74 1.27 -1.30
C ILE A 138 -5.67 0.11 -0.31
N LEU A 139 -4.43 -0.24 0.04
CA LEU A 139 -4.15 -1.31 0.98
C LEU A 139 -3.80 -0.72 2.33
N HIS A 140 -4.23 -1.37 3.41
CA HIS A 140 -4.01 -0.93 4.76
C HIS A 140 -3.75 -2.10 5.72
N THR A 141 -2.96 -1.83 6.75
CA THR A 141 -2.83 -2.69 7.93
C THR A 141 -2.70 -1.84 9.19
N ASN A 142 -3.19 -2.37 10.31
CA ASN A 142 -2.90 -1.86 11.65
C ASN A 142 -1.89 -2.79 12.31
N LEU A 143 -0.68 -2.28 12.55
CA LEU A 143 0.44 -3.01 13.13
C LEU A 143 0.20 -3.40 14.60
N SER A 144 -0.70 -2.70 15.29
CA SER A 144 -1.04 -2.97 16.69
C SER A 144 -2.16 -4.02 16.87
N GLU A 145 -2.92 -4.30 15.81
CA GLU A 145 -4.03 -5.25 15.88
C GLU A 145 -3.56 -6.69 15.78
N LYS A 146 -4.07 -7.55 16.67
CA LYS A 146 -3.91 -9.00 16.54
C LYS A 146 -4.65 -9.48 15.31
N THR A 147 -4.00 -10.32 14.51
CA THR A 147 -4.59 -10.92 13.31
C THR A 147 -5.87 -11.67 13.68
N ARG A 148 -7.02 -11.18 13.18
CA ARG A 148 -8.30 -11.87 13.34
C ARG A 148 -8.31 -13.11 12.43
N LYS A 149 -8.89 -14.21 12.90
CA LYS A 149 -9.12 -15.38 12.04
C LYS A 149 -10.24 -15.03 11.04
N PRO A 150 -10.05 -15.29 9.73
CA PRO A 150 -11.11 -15.13 8.75
C PRO A 150 -12.32 -15.99 9.12
N VAL A 151 -13.52 -15.48 8.88
CA VAL A 151 -14.73 -16.32 8.84
C VAL A 151 -14.70 -17.15 7.55
N ASN A 152 -15.23 -18.37 7.57
CA ASN A 152 -15.16 -19.37 6.48
C ASN A 152 -15.73 -18.95 5.10
N ASN A 153 -16.25 -17.72 4.95
CA ASN A 153 -16.81 -17.23 3.69
C ASN A 153 -15.74 -16.56 2.83
N LYS A 154 -14.87 -17.39 2.26
CA LYS A 154 -13.87 -16.96 1.27
C LYS A 154 -14.51 -16.90 -0.12
N ILE A 155 -14.42 -15.75 -0.77
CA ILE A 155 -14.80 -15.57 -2.18
C ILE A 155 -13.51 -15.35 -2.99
N VAL A 156 -13.39 -16.05 -4.11
CA VAL A 156 -12.24 -15.95 -5.01
C VAL A 156 -12.67 -15.21 -6.27
N VAL A 157 -11.92 -14.17 -6.64
CA VAL A 157 -12.21 -13.31 -7.80
C VAL A 157 -10.92 -13.06 -8.56
N GLN A 158 -10.97 -13.03 -9.89
CA GLN A 158 -9.80 -12.67 -10.69
C GLN A 158 -9.43 -11.19 -10.51
N MET A 159 -8.13 -10.87 -10.49
CA MET A 159 -7.69 -9.46 -10.39
C MET A 159 -8.26 -8.57 -11.51
N SER A 160 -8.56 -9.14 -12.67
CA SER A 160 -9.17 -8.44 -13.80
C SER A 160 -10.66 -8.14 -13.62
N GLU A 161 -11.36 -8.81 -12.71
CA GLU A 161 -12.80 -8.64 -12.49
C GLU A 161 -13.06 -7.46 -11.53
N ILE A 162 -12.76 -6.25 -12.00
CA ILE A 162 -12.83 -5.00 -11.22
C ILE A 162 -14.23 -4.78 -10.63
N GLU A 163 -15.29 -4.99 -11.39
CA GLU A 163 -16.68 -4.76 -10.97
C GLU A 163 -17.08 -5.68 -9.81
N LYS A 164 -16.71 -6.96 -9.87
CA LYS A 164 -16.96 -7.92 -8.79
C LYS A 164 -16.21 -7.54 -7.51
N GLN A 165 -14.97 -7.06 -7.66
CA GLN A 165 -14.17 -6.61 -6.52
C GLN A 165 -14.79 -5.36 -5.86
N LEU A 166 -15.28 -4.41 -6.65
CA LEU A 166 -16.00 -3.24 -6.16
C LEU A 166 -17.26 -3.64 -5.37
N GLU A 167 -18.03 -4.59 -5.90
CA GLU A 167 -19.23 -5.11 -5.21
C GLU A 167 -18.87 -5.77 -3.87
N LEU A 168 -17.83 -6.59 -3.84
CA LEU A 168 -17.37 -7.24 -2.61
C LEU A 168 -16.92 -6.22 -1.56
N LEU A 169 -16.08 -5.25 -1.94
CA LEU A 169 -15.61 -4.20 -1.04
C LEU A 169 -16.78 -3.38 -0.49
N LYS A 170 -17.76 -3.03 -1.32
CA LYS A 170 -18.99 -2.33 -0.90
C LYS A 170 -19.81 -3.14 0.11
N ASN A 171 -19.81 -4.46 -0.02
CA ASN A 171 -20.50 -5.37 0.90
C ASN A 171 -19.68 -5.72 2.16
N GLY A 172 -18.58 -5.01 2.41
CA GLY A 172 -17.74 -5.15 3.60
C GLY A 172 -16.76 -6.33 3.55
N TYR A 173 -16.52 -6.92 2.39
CA TYR A 173 -15.41 -7.85 2.22
C TYR A 173 -14.08 -7.09 2.13
N ILE A 174 -12.99 -7.78 2.47
CA ILE A 174 -11.62 -7.25 2.43
C ILE A 174 -10.78 -8.20 1.57
N GLY A 175 -9.99 -7.64 0.65
CA GLY A 175 -9.05 -8.41 -0.16
C GLY A 175 -7.88 -8.87 0.71
N TYR A 176 -7.88 -10.15 1.07
CA TYR A 176 -7.05 -10.69 2.14
C TYR A 176 -5.71 -11.26 1.70
N SER A 177 -5.70 -11.92 0.55
CA SER A 177 -4.52 -12.58 0.00
C SER A 177 -4.67 -12.76 -1.51
N LEU A 178 -3.54 -12.94 -2.17
CA LEU A 178 -3.44 -13.15 -3.59
C LEU A 178 -2.91 -14.56 -3.85
N ASN A 179 -3.50 -15.26 -4.82
CA ASN A 179 -3.01 -16.54 -5.32
C ASN A 179 -2.08 -16.30 -6.52
N HIS A 180 -0.84 -16.77 -6.40
CA HIS A 180 0.17 -16.59 -7.44
C HIS A 180 -0.13 -17.37 -8.71
N LYS A 181 -0.77 -18.54 -8.60
CA LYS A 181 -0.89 -19.46 -9.74
C LYS A 181 -1.81 -18.92 -10.83
N ASP A 182 -2.87 -18.23 -10.43
CA ASP A 182 -3.96 -17.80 -11.32
C ASP A 182 -4.26 -16.30 -11.20
N GLN A 183 -3.47 -15.53 -10.45
CA GLN A 183 -3.70 -14.11 -10.20
C GLN A 183 -5.09 -13.80 -9.63
N SER A 184 -5.65 -14.72 -8.85
CA SER A 184 -6.91 -14.50 -8.14
C SER A 184 -6.70 -13.89 -6.76
N LEU A 185 -7.64 -13.05 -6.35
CA LEU A 185 -7.73 -12.44 -5.03
C LEU A 185 -8.75 -13.20 -4.17
N ASN A 186 -8.37 -13.44 -2.93
CA ASN A 186 -9.25 -14.01 -1.92
C ASN A 186 -9.84 -12.86 -1.10
N TYR A 187 -11.14 -12.69 -1.18
CA TYR A 187 -11.91 -11.77 -0.35
C TYR A 187 -12.54 -12.53 0.82
N ILE A 188 -12.48 -11.93 2.01
CA ILE A 188 -13.07 -12.48 3.23
C ILE A 188 -13.89 -11.40 3.95
N LYS A 189 -14.75 -11.83 4.86
CA LYS A 189 -15.46 -10.96 5.79
C LYS A 189 -15.13 -11.41 7.22
N PHE A 190 -14.93 -10.44 8.13
CA PHE A 190 -14.66 -10.67 9.54
C PHE A 190 -15.92 -10.51 10.38
#